data_AF-F3M446-F1
#
_entry.id   AF-F3M446-F1
#
_cell.length_a   1.000
_cell.length_b   1.000
_cell.length_c   1.000
_cell.angle_alpha   90.00
_cell.angle_beta   90.00
_cell.angle_gamma   90.00
#
_symmetry.space_group_name_H-M   'P 1'
#
loop_
_entity.id
_entity.type
_entity.pdbx_description
1 polymer ?
#
loop_
_entity_poly.entity_id
_entity_poly.type
_entity_poly.pdbx_seq_one_letter_code
_entity_poly.pdbx_strand_id
1 'polypeptide(L)'
;MTMNKKWGSVLLTAVLLISSISAVQAKSPAPAVEDTQFRNLAAGLPYEWSEEPEASHPDGDYKLTDGKYGTLDMNDPAWVGHLRGKTREVVFDLGEEKSIGKITAHFFQDYPTNSILVPLTVSMYVSDDKEHWGLLSH
;
A
#
# COMPACT_ATOMS: atom_id res chain seq x y z
N MET A 1 -47.47 -32.72 -53.73
CA MET A 1 -46.64 -31.75 -52.98
C MET A 1 -47.56 -30.61 -52.55
N THR A 2 -48.40 -30.83 -51.53
CA THR A 2 -48.21 -30.42 -50.13
C THR A 2 -47.96 -28.92 -49.97
N MET A 3 -49.01 -28.15 -49.63
CA MET A 3 -49.16 -27.62 -48.27
C MET A 3 -50.54 -26.93 -48.11
N ASN A 4 -51.45 -27.60 -47.40
CA ASN A 4 -52.67 -26.99 -46.86
C ASN A 4 -52.40 -26.60 -45.41
N LYS A 5 -52.78 -25.38 -45.00
CA LYS A 5 -53.22 -25.16 -43.61
C LYS A 5 -54.23 -24.03 -43.53
N LYS A 6 -55.49 -24.41 -43.42
CA LYS A 6 -56.61 -23.52 -43.10
C LYS A 6 -56.49 -23.07 -41.65
N TRP A 7 -56.86 -21.82 -41.43
CA TRP A 7 -56.97 -21.16 -40.13
C TRP A 7 -58.03 -21.84 -39.27
N GLY A 8 -57.69 -22.09 -38.02
CA GLY A 8 -58.61 -22.50 -36.98
C GLY A 8 -58.27 -21.73 -35.72
N SER A 9 -58.97 -20.62 -35.51
CA SER A 9 -58.88 -19.80 -34.30
C SER A 9 -59.52 -20.52 -33.11
N VAL A 10 -58.78 -20.48 -31.99
CA VAL A 10 -59.21 -20.13 -30.64
C VAL A 10 -60.43 -20.86 -30.06
N LEU A 11 -60.19 -21.63 -28.99
CA LEU A 11 -61.11 -21.67 -27.85
C LEU A 11 -60.31 -21.61 -26.55
N LEU A 12 -60.67 -20.60 -25.77
CA LEU A 12 -60.14 -20.12 -24.52
C LEU A 12 -60.47 -21.10 -23.39
N THR A 13 -59.51 -21.46 -22.54
CA THR A 13 -59.79 -21.76 -21.13
C THR A 13 -58.62 -21.25 -20.30
N ALA A 14 -58.88 -20.11 -19.67
CA ALA A 14 -57.97 -19.47 -18.74
C ALA A 14 -58.01 -20.20 -17.39
N VAL A 15 -56.85 -20.64 -16.92
CA VAL A 15 -56.58 -20.80 -15.50
C VAL A 15 -55.34 -19.98 -15.20
N LEU A 16 -55.55 -18.70 -14.88
CA LEU A 16 -54.52 -17.84 -14.31
C LEU A 16 -54.30 -18.29 -12.86
N LEU A 17 -53.27 -19.11 -12.64
CA LEU A 17 -52.62 -19.15 -11.34
C LEU A 17 -51.74 -17.91 -11.24
N ILE A 18 -52.25 -16.89 -10.54
CA ILE A 18 -51.44 -15.75 -10.12
C ILE A 18 -50.51 -16.29 -9.04
N SER A 19 -49.35 -16.80 -9.44
CA SER A 19 -48.23 -16.99 -8.52
C SER A 19 -47.76 -15.60 -8.13
N SER A 20 -47.99 -15.23 -6.87
CA SER A 20 -47.44 -14.05 -6.24
C SER A 20 -45.91 -14.07 -6.37
N ILE A 21 -45.38 -13.35 -7.35
CA ILE A 21 -43.99 -12.93 -7.33
C ILE A 21 -43.92 -11.92 -6.19
N SER A 22 -43.50 -12.37 -5.00
CA SER A 22 -43.00 -11.42 -4.01
C SER A 22 -41.89 -10.65 -4.69
N ALA A 23 -42.12 -9.36 -4.95
CA ALA A 23 -41.06 -8.43 -5.27
C ALA A 23 -40.16 -8.34 -4.03
N VAL A 24 -39.29 -9.33 -3.86
CA VAL A 24 -38.11 -9.20 -3.01
C VAL A 24 -37.31 -8.13 -3.72
N GLN A 25 -37.44 -6.91 -3.21
CA GLN A 25 -36.60 -5.80 -3.56
C GLN A 25 -35.16 -6.27 -3.33
N ALA A 26 -34.48 -6.66 -4.40
CA ALA A 26 -33.05 -6.87 -4.39
C ALA A 26 -32.44 -5.50 -4.09
N LYS A 27 -32.29 -5.21 -2.79
CA LYS A 27 -31.43 -4.14 -2.33
C LYS A 27 -30.05 -4.54 -2.81
N SER A 28 -29.64 -3.96 -3.94
CA SER A 28 -28.27 -4.04 -4.43
C SER A 28 -27.37 -3.82 -3.21
N PRO A 29 -26.52 -4.79 -2.81
CA PRO A 29 -25.58 -4.50 -1.76
C PRO A 29 -24.76 -3.32 -2.26
N ALA A 30 -24.79 -2.20 -1.52
CA ALA A 30 -23.79 -1.17 -1.69
C ALA A 30 -22.42 -1.87 -1.68
N PRO A 31 -21.46 -1.46 -2.54
CA PRO A 31 -20.15 -2.09 -2.55
C PRO A 31 -19.67 -2.18 -1.11
N ALA A 32 -19.39 -3.40 -0.66
CA ALA A 32 -18.71 -3.59 0.61
C ALA A 32 -17.47 -2.70 0.54
N VAL A 33 -17.34 -1.76 1.48
CA VAL A 33 -16.11 -1.01 1.64
C VAL A 33 -15.08 -2.07 1.98
N GLU A 34 -14.30 -2.52 0.99
CA GLU A 34 -13.10 -3.28 1.26
C GLU A 34 -12.20 -2.36 2.06
N ASP A 35 -12.14 -2.61 3.36
CA ASP A 35 -11.20 -1.96 4.26
C ASP A 35 -9.81 -2.37 3.77
N THR A 36 -9.20 -1.52 2.94
CA THR A 36 -7.95 -1.83 2.26
C THR A 36 -6.85 -1.82 3.32
N GLN A 37 -6.61 -2.97 3.95
CA GLN A 37 -5.61 -3.10 4.99
C GLN A 37 -4.23 -3.13 4.33
N PHE A 38 -3.48 -2.04 4.50
CA PHE A 38 -2.07 -2.01 4.11
C PHE A 38 -1.24 -2.92 5.01
N ARG A 39 -0.33 -3.69 4.40
CA ARG A 39 0.75 -4.41 5.11
C ARG A 39 2.07 -3.71 4.86
N ASN A 40 2.97 -3.75 5.85
CA ASN A 40 4.32 -3.22 5.66
C ASN A 40 5.14 -4.21 4.81
N LEU A 41 5.46 -3.81 3.58
CA LEU A 41 6.24 -4.64 2.65
C LEU A 41 7.72 -4.75 3.05
N ALA A 42 8.24 -3.80 3.84
CA ALA A 42 9.63 -3.77 4.27
C ALA A 42 9.87 -4.42 5.63
N ALA A 43 8.83 -4.86 6.35
CA ALA A 43 8.95 -5.34 7.73
C ALA A 43 9.97 -6.48 7.86
N GLY A 44 10.99 -6.27 8.69
CA GLY A 44 12.07 -7.22 8.97
C GLY A 44 13.03 -7.47 7.81
N LEU A 45 12.95 -6.71 6.71
CA LEU A 45 13.86 -6.87 5.59
C LEU A 45 15.22 -6.22 5.87
N PRO A 46 16.32 -6.84 5.42
CA PRO A 46 17.57 -6.14 5.32
C PRO A 46 17.49 -5.03 4.25
N TYR A 47 18.39 -4.07 4.34
CA TYR A 47 18.56 -3.02 3.33
C TYR A 47 20.00 -2.56 3.28
N GLU A 48 20.32 -1.81 2.23
CA GLU A 48 21.66 -1.30 1.96
C GLU A 48 21.68 0.22 2.09
N TRP A 49 22.71 0.74 2.76
CA TRP A 49 23.02 2.17 2.79
C TRP A 49 24.04 2.52 1.72
N SER A 50 23.79 3.61 1.00
CA SER A 50 24.83 4.27 0.19
C SER A 50 25.98 4.86 1.04
N GLU A 51 25.71 5.27 2.27
CA GLU A 51 26.70 5.73 3.25
C GLU A 51 26.20 5.35 4.65
N GLU A 52 27.00 4.58 5.38
CA GLU A 52 26.65 4.06 6.70
C GLU A 52 26.28 5.18 7.71
N PRO A 53 25.39 4.88 8.67
CA PRO A 53 25.08 5.77 9.78
C PRO A 53 26.27 6.07 10.68
N GLU A 54 26.14 7.14 11.46
CA GLU A 54 27.18 7.54 12.41
C GLU A 54 27.34 6.49 13.51
N ALA A 55 28.58 6.21 13.91
CA ALA A 55 28.87 5.23 14.95
C ALA A 55 28.20 5.55 16.31
N SER A 56 27.86 6.81 16.57
CA SER A 56 27.14 7.23 17.78
C SER A 56 25.63 6.96 17.72
N HIS A 57 25.05 6.80 16.52
CA HIS A 57 23.65 6.43 16.30
C HIS A 57 23.57 5.36 15.19
N PRO A 58 24.16 4.17 15.43
CA PRO A 58 24.35 3.17 14.40
C PRO A 58 23.04 2.47 14.07
N ASP A 59 23.02 1.84 12.90
CA ASP A 59 21.92 0.99 12.46
C ASP A 59 22.25 -0.49 12.66
N GLY A 60 22.06 -0.95 13.88
CA GLY A 60 22.18 -2.38 14.21
C GLY A 60 20.95 -3.16 13.73
N ASP A 61 21.12 -4.41 13.29
CA ASP A 61 20.05 -5.37 12.99
C ASP A 61 18.84 -4.79 12.18
N TYR A 62 19.09 -3.85 11.26
CA TYR A 62 18.11 -3.27 10.33
C TYR A 62 16.95 -2.51 11.02
N LYS A 63 17.26 -1.54 11.88
CA LYS A 63 16.27 -0.78 12.69
C LYS A 63 15.16 -0.13 11.87
N LEU A 64 15.44 0.34 10.64
CA LEU A 64 14.41 1.00 9.83
C LEU A 64 13.23 0.09 9.45
N THR A 65 13.36 -1.22 9.65
CA THR A 65 12.31 -2.20 9.32
C THR A 65 11.84 -3.03 10.52
N ASP A 66 12.37 -2.79 11.71
CA ASP A 66 12.12 -3.62 12.90
C ASP A 66 10.78 -3.30 13.61
N GLY A 67 10.09 -2.26 13.15
CA GLY A 67 8.79 -1.82 13.66
C GLY A 67 8.85 -1.01 14.97
N LYS A 68 10.04 -0.68 15.47
CA LYS A 68 10.21 0.14 16.67
C LYS A 68 10.37 1.61 16.27
N TYR A 69 9.74 2.48 17.06
CA TYR A 69 9.81 3.93 16.86
C TYR A 69 10.60 4.54 18.02
N GLY A 70 11.51 5.45 17.69
CA GLY A 70 12.21 6.24 18.70
C GLY A 70 11.27 7.22 19.40
N THR A 71 11.55 7.46 20.66
CA THR A 71 10.89 8.50 21.47
C THR A 71 11.44 9.89 21.13
N LEU A 72 10.88 10.93 21.75
CA LEU A 72 11.38 12.30 21.62
C LEU A 72 12.64 12.53 22.49
N ASP A 73 13.63 11.66 22.34
CA ASP A 73 14.96 11.71 22.94
C ASP A 73 15.96 11.27 21.87
N MET A 74 16.96 12.11 21.58
CA MET A 74 17.98 11.78 20.59
C MET A 74 18.77 10.52 20.95
N ASN A 75 18.88 10.22 22.24
CA ASN A 75 19.68 9.10 22.75
C ASN A 75 18.89 7.79 22.73
N ASP A 76 17.62 7.82 22.32
CA ASP A 76 16.83 6.61 22.13
C ASP A 76 17.52 5.73 21.08
N PRO A 77 17.92 4.50 21.42
CA PRO A 77 18.66 3.63 20.53
C PRO A 77 17.85 3.17 19.31
N ALA A 78 16.53 3.39 19.27
CA ALA A 78 15.73 3.14 18.08
C ALA A 78 16.01 4.16 16.95
N TRP A 79 16.67 5.29 17.23
CA TRP A 79 17.11 6.21 16.19
C TRP A 79 18.38 5.73 15.47
N VAL A 80 18.40 6.01 14.16
CA VAL A 80 19.58 5.92 13.29
C VAL A 80 19.93 7.35 12.87
N GLY A 81 21.21 7.71 12.91
CA GLY A 81 21.65 9.09 12.72
C GLY A 81 22.66 9.26 11.60
N HIS A 82 22.52 10.36 10.84
CA HIS A 82 23.52 10.85 9.90
C HIS A 82 23.86 12.31 10.20
N LEU A 83 25.07 12.73 9.87
CA LEU A 83 25.51 14.11 9.96
C LEU A 83 25.83 14.70 8.58
N ARG A 84 26.08 16.02 8.57
CA ARG A 84 26.64 16.78 7.44
C ARG A 84 25.72 16.99 6.23
N GLY A 85 24.44 16.64 6.33
CA GLY A 85 23.41 17.04 5.35
C GLY A 85 23.65 16.54 3.92
N LYS A 86 24.37 15.43 3.77
CA LYS A 86 24.59 14.79 2.47
C LYS A 86 23.40 13.92 2.09
N THR A 87 23.19 13.75 0.78
CA THR A 87 22.21 12.79 0.26
C THR A 87 22.56 11.37 0.70
N ARG A 88 21.52 10.59 1.02
CA ARG A 88 21.58 9.18 1.38
C ARG A 88 20.50 8.43 0.64
N GLU A 89 20.86 7.25 0.19
CA GLU A 89 19.97 6.24 -0.36
C GLU A 89 19.94 5.06 0.60
N VAL A 90 18.72 4.53 0.80
CA VAL A 90 18.43 3.27 1.48
C VAL A 90 17.69 2.39 0.49
N VAL A 91 18.24 1.21 0.20
CA VAL A 91 17.67 0.31 -0.81
C VAL A 91 17.10 -0.93 -0.13
N PHE A 92 15.79 -1.14 -0.28
CA PHE A 92 15.08 -2.32 0.22
C PHE A 92 14.82 -3.28 -0.94
N ASP A 93 15.29 -4.52 -0.82
CA ASP A 93 14.96 -5.58 -1.77
C ASP A 93 13.68 -6.30 -1.33
N LEU A 94 12.58 -6.08 -2.06
CA LEU A 94 11.28 -6.69 -1.74
C LEU A 94 11.20 -8.17 -2.15
N GLY A 95 12.21 -8.71 -2.84
CA GLY A 95 12.34 -10.11 -3.26
C GLY A 95 11.53 -10.53 -4.49
N GLU A 96 10.42 -9.84 -4.78
CA GLU A 96 9.59 -10.01 -5.97
C GLU A 96 8.87 -8.68 -6.29
N GLU A 97 8.27 -8.58 -7.48
CA GLU A 97 7.44 -7.43 -7.86
C GLU A 97 6.24 -7.30 -6.90
N LYS A 98 6.06 -6.10 -6.33
CA LYS A 98 4.96 -5.79 -5.40
C LYS A 98 4.34 -4.44 -5.71
N SER A 99 3.02 -4.36 -5.59
CA SER A 99 2.31 -3.07 -5.66
C SER A 99 2.48 -2.28 -4.36
N ILE A 100 2.98 -1.06 -4.45
CA ILE A 100 3.17 -0.14 -3.32
C ILE A 100 1.99 0.83 -3.28
N GLY A 101 1.19 0.76 -2.21
CA GLY A 101 0.07 1.68 -2.01
C GLY A 101 0.38 2.90 -1.16
N LYS A 102 1.38 2.80 -0.26
CA LYS A 102 1.76 3.86 0.67
C LYS A 102 3.21 3.68 1.12
N ILE A 103 3.93 4.79 1.27
CA ILE A 103 5.25 4.86 1.88
C ILE A 103 5.19 5.81 3.08
N THR A 104 5.82 5.43 4.18
CA THR A 104 5.93 6.26 5.39
C THR A 104 7.34 6.20 5.92
N ALA A 105 7.88 7.35 6.33
CA ALA A 105 9.14 7.45 7.04
C ALA A 105 8.92 8.25 8.33
N HIS A 106 9.70 7.94 9.37
CA HIS A 106 9.62 8.62 10.66
C HIS A 106 10.94 9.33 10.93
N PHE A 107 10.88 10.65 11.13
CA PHE A 107 12.05 11.48 11.33
C PHE A 107 12.00 12.17 12.69
N PHE A 108 13.14 12.22 13.35
CA PHE A 108 13.34 12.98 14.58
C PHE A 108 13.70 14.43 14.26
N GLN A 109 13.21 15.36 15.06
CA GLN A 109 13.58 16.77 14.99
C GLN A 109 13.81 17.30 16.42
N ASP A 110 14.93 17.97 16.61
CA ASP A 110 15.25 18.67 17.85
C ASP A 110 16.07 19.93 17.55
N TYR A 111 15.35 21.04 17.49
CA TYR A 111 15.88 22.36 17.19
C TYR A 111 15.21 23.40 18.10
N PRO A 112 15.96 24.39 18.65
CA PRO A 112 17.37 24.68 18.38
C PRO A 112 18.36 23.93 19.27
N THR A 113 17.91 23.18 20.27
CA THR A 113 18.75 22.60 21.33
C THR A 113 19.93 21.80 20.77
N ASN A 114 19.64 20.92 19.80
CA ASN A 114 20.61 19.94 19.32
C ASN A 114 20.87 20.03 17.82
N SER A 115 20.26 21.01 17.13
CA SER A 115 20.44 21.26 15.70
C SER A 115 20.13 20.04 14.82
N ILE A 116 19.16 19.21 15.23
CA ILE A 116 18.70 18.06 14.46
C ILE A 116 17.47 18.48 13.67
N LEU A 117 17.57 18.41 12.36
CA LEU A 117 16.51 18.79 11.42
C LEU A 117 16.06 17.56 10.64
N VAL A 118 14.80 17.58 10.20
CA VAL A 118 14.30 16.60 9.22
C VAL A 118 14.95 16.83 7.85
N PRO A 119 14.96 15.81 6.96
CA PRO A 119 15.44 15.99 5.60
C PRO A 119 14.68 17.10 4.87
N LEU A 120 15.39 17.88 4.04
CA LEU A 120 14.78 18.89 3.17
C LEU A 120 13.90 18.26 2.09
N THR A 121 14.29 17.08 1.61
CA THR A 121 13.58 16.33 0.57
C THR A 121 13.78 14.85 0.82
N VAL A 122 12.73 14.06 0.58
CA VAL A 122 12.77 12.60 0.57
C VAL A 122 12.12 12.16 -0.72
N SER A 123 12.88 11.51 -1.60
CA SER A 123 12.37 11.00 -2.87
C SER A 123 12.38 9.48 -2.83
N MET A 124 11.28 8.87 -3.28
CA MET A 124 11.10 7.43 -3.33
C MET A 124 11.21 6.98 -4.78
N TYR A 125 12.07 6.01 -5.04
CA TYR A 125 12.27 5.40 -6.34
C TYR A 125 11.98 3.90 -6.28
N VAL A 126 11.62 3.32 -7.43
CA VAL A 126 11.43 1.88 -7.60
C VAL A 126 12.22 1.38 -8.81
N SER A 127 12.60 0.11 -8.79
CA SER A 127 13.33 -0.55 -9.86
C SER A 127 13.01 -2.04 -9.87
N ASP A 128 12.93 -2.62 -11.06
CA ASP A 128 12.76 -4.05 -11.28
C ASP A 128 14.12 -4.76 -11.55
N ASP A 129 15.20 -4.00 -11.74
CA ASP A 129 16.53 -4.50 -12.16
C ASP A 129 17.72 -3.99 -11.33
N LYS A 130 17.48 -3.11 -10.35
CA LYS A 130 18.48 -2.38 -9.53
C LYS A 130 19.41 -1.44 -10.31
N GLU A 131 19.25 -1.31 -11.63
CA GLU A 131 20.07 -0.45 -12.48
C GLU A 131 19.30 0.81 -12.92
N HIS A 132 18.04 0.63 -13.32
CA HIS A 132 17.16 1.68 -13.79
C HIS A 132 16.09 1.98 -12.74
N TRP A 133 16.03 3.24 -12.33
CA TRP A 133 15.16 3.69 -11.23
C TRP A 133 14.14 4.71 -11.72
N GLY A 134 12.87 4.45 -11.43
CA GLY A 134 11.75 5.36 -11.70
C GLY A 134 11.33 6.10 -10.44
N LEU A 135 11.08 7.42 -10.55
CA LEU A 135 10.54 8.21 -9.45
C LEU A 135 9.09 7.78 -9.17
N LEU A 136 8.82 7.39 -7.92
CA LEU A 136 7.50 7.00 -7.44
C LEU A 136 6.80 8.15 -6.68
N SER A 137 7.53 8.84 -5.80
CA SER A 137 6.99 9.90 -4.93
C SER A 137 8.11 10.81 -4.40
N HIS A 138 7.76 12.02 -3.94
CA HIS A 138 8.64 12.96 -3.23
C HIS A 138 7.83 13.78 -2.21
#